data_AF-A0A9Q4WVQ8-F1
#
_entry.id   AF-A0A9Q4WVQ8-F1
#
_cell.length_a   1.000
_cell.length_b   1.000
_cell.length_c   1.000
_cell.angle_alpha   90.00
_cell.angle_beta   90.00
_cell.angle_gamma   90.00
#
_symmetry.space_group_name_H-M   'P 1'
#
loop_
_entity.id
_entity.type
_entity.pdbx_description
1 polymer ?
#
loop_
_entity_poly.entity_id
_entity_poly.type
_entity_poly.pdbx_seq_one_letter_code
_entity_poly.pdbx_strand_id
1 'polypeptide(L)'
;MFTLPDKLPHDDQLPALEYVFHLATLIEPFEDFYGSPLLERYISRYNTSATKSGLKKLDKLKARLNEFLSREEFGETLTFFELDIEKFWHLLLFVYDFSYNQCTDGIKHISSLTTLQTIIDKITENTELHPLQSPTFKEETKITFCIGKKKYTIEDCPTILRICSRLKEDVDTSDDWNWQNIKSYMKSETSESTSVLAYAFYLHFITFFNSYQSIISKRKIKDSPSKREKQLIGDLIFFTGIIQNESISTDPDYLKTLIKRYKDYQLPNGTFTY
;
A
#
# COMPACT_ATOMS: atom_id res chain seq x y z
N MET A 1 5.74 -7.22 -32.94
CA MET A 1 6.17 -7.88 -31.69
C MET A 1 6.65 -6.78 -30.76
N PHE A 2 5.94 -6.55 -29.65
CA PHE A 2 6.32 -5.52 -28.69
C PHE A 2 7.48 -6.05 -27.84
N THR A 3 8.53 -5.26 -27.70
CA THR A 3 9.72 -5.61 -26.92
C THR A 3 9.91 -4.55 -25.85
N LEU A 4 9.88 -4.95 -24.59
CA LEU A 4 10.21 -4.05 -23.48
C LEU A 4 11.68 -3.63 -23.56
N PRO A 5 12.00 -2.41 -23.13
CA PRO A 5 13.39 -2.02 -22.98
C PRO A 5 14.06 -2.83 -21.88
N ASP A 6 15.30 -3.26 -22.11
CA ASP A 6 16.10 -3.97 -21.10
C ASP A 6 16.37 -3.10 -19.86
N LYS A 7 16.38 -1.77 -20.03
CA LYS A 7 16.56 -0.79 -18.97
C LYS A 7 15.62 0.40 -19.16
N LEU A 8 15.08 0.90 -18.06
CA LEU A 8 14.35 2.16 -17.99
C LEU A 8 15.34 3.30 -17.71
N PRO A 9 15.31 4.44 -18.44
CA PRO A 9 16.03 5.65 -18.04
C PRO A 9 15.65 6.12 -16.64
N HIS A 10 16.59 6.83 -16.00
CA HIS A 10 16.52 7.30 -14.62
C HIS A 10 15.71 8.59 -14.42
N ASP A 11 15.02 9.08 -15.44
CA ASP A 11 14.39 10.42 -15.43
C ASP A 11 12.94 10.32 -15.92
N ASP A 12 12.09 11.28 -15.53
CA ASP A 12 10.64 11.37 -15.78
C ASP A 12 10.25 11.48 -17.28
N GLN A 13 11.22 11.36 -18.17
CA GLN A 13 11.11 11.59 -19.62
C GLN A 13 10.55 10.40 -20.40
N LEU A 14 9.94 9.40 -19.75
CA LEU A 14 9.32 8.27 -20.44
C LEU A 14 7.80 8.46 -20.51
N PRO A 15 7.25 8.81 -21.69
CA PRO A 15 5.82 8.64 -21.97
C PRO A 15 5.31 7.25 -21.61
N ALA A 16 6.15 6.22 -21.72
CA ALA A 16 5.84 4.83 -21.38
C ALA A 16 5.60 4.58 -19.87
N LEU A 17 6.07 5.46 -18.98
CA LEU A 17 5.88 5.31 -17.52
C LEU A 17 4.79 6.22 -16.95
N GLU A 18 4.06 6.96 -17.79
CA GLU A 18 3.00 7.88 -17.34
C GLU A 18 2.01 7.20 -16.38
N TYR A 19 1.57 5.98 -16.67
CA TYR A 19 0.63 5.25 -15.81
C TYR A 19 1.25 4.86 -14.46
N VAL A 20 2.55 4.53 -14.46
CA VAL A 20 3.30 4.21 -13.25
C VAL A 20 3.46 5.45 -12.40
N PHE A 21 3.92 6.55 -12.99
CA PHE A 21 4.07 7.84 -12.31
C PHE A 21 2.75 8.29 -11.68
N HIS A 22 1.66 8.20 -12.43
CA HIS A 22 0.33 8.57 -11.97
C HIS A 22 -0.12 7.73 -10.77
N LEU A 23 -0.06 6.40 -10.86
CA LEU A 23 -0.43 5.54 -9.74
C LEU A 23 0.51 5.73 -8.53
N ALA A 24 1.81 5.88 -8.77
CA ALA A 24 2.80 6.12 -7.73
C ALA A 24 2.47 7.40 -6.93
N THR A 25 2.06 8.47 -7.62
CA THR A 25 1.64 9.74 -6.99
C THR A 25 0.34 9.59 -6.19
N LEU A 26 -0.58 8.70 -6.62
CA LEU A 26 -1.80 8.40 -5.87
C LEU A 26 -1.53 7.57 -4.61
N ILE A 27 -0.54 6.68 -4.65
CA ILE A 27 -0.17 5.82 -3.52
C ILE A 27 0.62 6.61 -2.48
N GLU A 28 1.61 7.38 -2.92
CA GLU A 28 2.49 8.18 -2.07
C GLU A 28 2.61 9.59 -2.67
N PRO A 29 1.67 10.51 -2.33
CA PRO A 29 1.76 11.91 -2.72
C PRO A 29 3.04 12.53 -2.15
N PHE A 30 3.70 13.37 -2.93
CA PHE A 30 4.96 14.02 -2.57
C PHE A 30 4.86 15.52 -2.85
N GLU A 31 5.53 16.34 -2.03
CA GLU A 31 5.54 17.81 -2.16
C GLU A 31 6.67 18.33 -3.06
N ASP A 32 7.67 17.50 -3.35
CA ASP A 32 8.91 17.91 -4.03
C ASP A 32 8.82 17.91 -5.57
N PHE A 33 9.58 18.80 -6.20
CA PHE A 33 9.72 18.91 -7.66
C PHE A 33 10.57 17.80 -8.32
N TYR A 34 11.07 16.84 -7.55
CA TYR A 34 12.07 15.84 -8.00
C TYR A 34 11.48 14.52 -8.51
N GLY A 35 10.16 14.41 -8.64
CA GLY A 35 9.50 13.19 -9.13
C GLY A 35 9.11 12.23 -8.01
N SER A 36 8.43 11.14 -8.37
CA SER A 36 7.87 10.20 -7.38
C SER A 36 8.94 9.25 -6.83
N PRO A 37 9.17 9.19 -5.50
CA PRO A 37 10.12 8.24 -4.90
C PRO A 37 9.80 6.77 -5.22
N LEU A 38 8.51 6.44 -5.39
CA LEU A 38 8.08 5.10 -5.80
C LEU A 38 8.43 4.80 -7.25
N LEU A 39 8.36 5.79 -8.14
CA LEU A 39 8.77 5.65 -9.54
C LEU A 39 10.29 5.39 -9.62
N GLU A 40 11.10 6.18 -8.93
CA GLU A 40 12.56 6.03 -8.92
C GLU A 40 12.98 4.63 -8.42
N ARG A 41 12.36 4.17 -7.33
CA ARG A 41 12.63 2.84 -6.76
C ARG A 41 12.20 1.74 -7.73
N TYR A 42 11.07 1.89 -8.41
CA TYR A 42 10.65 0.97 -9.45
C TYR A 42 11.66 0.91 -10.61
N ILE A 43 12.11 2.06 -11.13
CA ILE A 43 13.12 2.13 -12.20
C ILE A 43 14.42 1.42 -11.76
N SER A 44 14.90 1.73 -10.55
CA SER A 44 16.10 1.12 -9.99
C SER A 44 15.96 -0.41 -9.91
N ARG A 45 14.85 -0.91 -9.36
CA ARG A 45 14.58 -2.35 -9.25
C ARG A 45 14.41 -3.02 -10.61
N TYR A 46 13.72 -2.38 -11.55
CA TYR A 46 13.56 -2.88 -12.89
C TYR A 46 14.91 -3.09 -13.59
N ASN A 47 15.85 -2.15 -13.40
CA ASN A 47 17.18 -2.15 -14.01
C ASN A 47 18.18 -3.09 -13.30
N THR A 48 17.95 -3.41 -12.03
CA THR A 48 18.87 -4.22 -11.19
C THR A 48 18.40 -5.67 -10.99
N SER A 49 17.34 -6.09 -11.70
CA SER A 49 16.66 -7.37 -11.50
C SER A 49 17.53 -8.63 -11.58
N ALA A 50 18.74 -8.51 -12.13
CA ALA A 50 19.72 -9.58 -12.24
C ALA A 50 20.28 -10.13 -10.90
N THR A 51 20.08 -9.49 -9.73
CA THR A 51 20.94 -9.75 -8.54
C THR A 51 20.28 -10.25 -7.24
N LYS A 52 18.95 -10.19 -7.03
CA LYS A 52 18.28 -10.70 -5.80
C LYS A 52 17.12 -11.67 -6.11
N SER A 53 16.85 -12.63 -5.24
CA SER A 53 15.84 -13.70 -5.43
C SER A 53 14.39 -13.20 -5.64
N GLY A 54 14.02 -12.05 -5.06
CA GLY A 54 12.72 -11.39 -5.27
C GLY A 54 12.52 -10.88 -6.71
N LEU A 55 13.62 -10.50 -7.39
CA LEU A 55 13.60 -9.94 -8.74
C LEU A 55 13.43 -11.01 -9.84
N LYS A 56 13.73 -12.29 -9.55
CA LYS A 56 13.51 -13.42 -10.47
C LYS A 56 12.05 -13.59 -10.88
N LYS A 57 11.09 -13.15 -10.05
CA LYS A 57 9.67 -13.19 -10.38
C LYS A 57 9.30 -12.12 -11.40
N LEU A 58 9.88 -10.93 -11.27
CA LEU A 58 9.70 -9.84 -12.22
C LEU A 58 10.28 -10.23 -13.60
N ASP A 59 11.46 -10.84 -13.65
CA ASP A 59 12.05 -11.32 -14.91
C ASP A 59 11.20 -12.40 -15.59
N LYS A 60 10.65 -13.33 -14.81
CA LYS A 60 9.68 -14.33 -15.32
C LYS A 60 8.44 -13.66 -15.88
N LEU A 61 7.93 -12.62 -15.23
CA LEU A 61 6.77 -11.87 -15.71
C LEU A 61 7.10 -11.11 -17.00
N LYS A 62 8.27 -10.46 -17.08
CA LYS A 62 8.78 -9.83 -18.31
C LYS A 62 8.83 -10.83 -19.47
N ALA A 63 9.34 -12.04 -19.23
CA ALA A 63 9.43 -13.09 -20.25
C ALA A 63 8.06 -13.59 -20.75
N ARG A 64 7.00 -13.46 -19.94
CA ARG A 64 5.63 -13.86 -20.28
C ARG A 64 4.82 -12.75 -20.97
N LEU A 65 5.40 -11.58 -21.19
CA LEU A 65 4.76 -10.47 -21.92
C LEU A 65 4.16 -10.91 -23.26
N ASN A 66 4.94 -11.64 -24.06
CA ASN A 66 4.49 -12.03 -25.40
C ASN A 66 3.34 -13.06 -25.36
N GLU A 67 3.32 -13.94 -24.35
CA GLU A 67 2.20 -14.85 -24.10
C GLU A 67 0.93 -14.05 -23.79
N PHE A 68 1.05 -13.02 -22.95
CA PHE A 68 -0.06 -12.13 -22.61
C PHE A 68 -0.58 -11.35 -23.81
N LEU A 69 0.30 -10.66 -24.54
CA LEU A 69 -0.06 -9.86 -25.71
C LEU A 69 -0.63 -10.68 -26.87
N SER A 70 -0.38 -11.99 -26.89
CA SER A 70 -0.96 -12.89 -27.89
C SER A 70 -2.44 -13.20 -27.66
N ARG A 71 -2.99 -12.88 -26.47
CA ARG A 71 -4.41 -13.09 -26.15
C ARG A 71 -5.23 -11.88 -26.58
N GLU A 72 -6.06 -12.10 -27.60
CA GLU A 72 -6.92 -11.08 -28.21
C GLU A 72 -7.83 -10.38 -27.19
N GLU A 73 -8.38 -11.14 -26.24
CA GLU A 73 -9.28 -10.66 -25.19
C GLU A 73 -8.70 -9.52 -24.33
N PHE A 74 -7.38 -9.53 -24.08
CA PHE A 74 -6.69 -8.45 -23.36
C PHE A 74 -6.56 -7.20 -24.22
N GLY A 75 -6.14 -7.37 -25.48
CA GLY A 75 -6.04 -6.27 -26.43
C GLY A 75 -7.39 -5.56 -26.62
N GLU A 76 -8.48 -6.32 -26.77
CA GLU A 76 -9.84 -5.79 -26.85
C GLU A 76 -10.24 -5.03 -25.58
N THR A 77 -9.91 -5.56 -24.40
CA THR A 77 -10.27 -4.94 -23.12
C THR A 77 -9.51 -3.64 -22.87
N LEU A 78 -8.20 -3.60 -23.18
CA LEU A 78 -7.40 -2.38 -23.09
C LEU A 78 -7.87 -1.32 -24.09
N THR A 79 -8.17 -1.73 -25.32
CA THR A 79 -8.73 -0.85 -26.36
C THR A 79 -10.09 -0.27 -25.91
N PHE A 80 -10.96 -1.10 -25.33
CA PHE A 80 -12.25 -0.65 -24.80
C PHE A 80 -12.07 0.41 -23.70
N PHE A 81 -11.06 0.27 -22.85
CA PHE A 81 -10.75 1.26 -21.81
C PHE A 81 -9.94 2.46 -22.31
N GLU A 82 -9.57 2.49 -23.60
CA GLU A 82 -8.68 3.50 -24.19
C GLU A 82 -7.34 3.57 -23.46
N LEU A 83 -6.83 2.42 -23.03
CA LEU A 83 -5.55 2.29 -22.35
C LEU A 83 -4.46 1.96 -23.36
N ASP A 84 -3.35 2.69 -23.25
CA ASP A 84 -2.15 2.40 -24.01
C ASP A 84 -1.51 1.10 -23.52
N ILE A 85 -1.23 0.19 -24.46
CA ILE A 85 -0.75 -1.17 -24.16
C ILE A 85 0.64 -1.13 -23.52
N GLU A 86 1.53 -0.26 -24.02
CA GLU A 86 2.90 -0.14 -23.52
C GLU A 86 2.91 0.44 -22.10
N LYS A 87 2.17 1.53 -21.88
CA LYS A 87 2.04 2.14 -20.56
C LYS A 87 1.38 1.20 -19.55
N PHE A 88 0.34 0.48 -19.99
CA PHE A 88 -0.36 -0.48 -19.14
C PHE A 88 0.54 -1.64 -18.72
N TRP A 89 1.48 -2.06 -19.57
CA TRP A 89 2.39 -3.11 -19.17
C TRP A 89 3.37 -2.65 -18.09
N HIS A 90 3.92 -1.44 -18.19
CA HIS A 90 4.73 -0.88 -17.13
C HIS A 90 3.93 -0.72 -15.82
N LEU A 91 2.66 -0.33 -15.92
CA LEU A 91 1.74 -0.32 -14.79
C LEU A 91 1.58 -1.71 -14.16
N LEU A 92 1.36 -2.77 -14.96
CA LEU A 92 1.22 -4.13 -14.45
C LEU A 92 2.48 -4.60 -13.69
N LEU A 93 3.65 -4.35 -14.25
CA LEU A 93 4.93 -4.71 -13.61
C LEU A 93 5.12 -3.95 -12.29
N PHE A 94 4.82 -2.66 -12.30
CA PHE A 94 4.86 -1.82 -11.10
C PHE A 94 3.90 -2.32 -10.03
N VAL A 95 2.62 -2.53 -10.37
CA VAL A 95 1.60 -3.01 -9.43
C VAL A 95 1.98 -4.39 -8.89
N TYR A 96 2.52 -5.27 -9.72
CA TYR A 96 3.00 -6.58 -9.28
C TYR A 96 4.15 -6.46 -8.27
N ASP A 97 5.23 -5.74 -8.62
CA ASP A 97 6.39 -5.58 -7.75
C ASP A 97 5.98 -4.86 -6.45
N PHE A 98 5.22 -3.77 -6.54
CA PHE A 98 4.78 -3.01 -5.37
C PHE A 98 3.90 -3.85 -4.44
N SER A 99 2.87 -4.52 -4.97
CA SER A 99 1.99 -5.39 -4.16
C SER A 99 2.78 -6.52 -3.51
N TYR A 100 3.74 -7.09 -4.24
CA TYR A 100 4.59 -8.16 -3.75
C TYR A 100 5.43 -7.67 -2.57
N ASN A 101 6.19 -6.59 -2.73
CA ASN A 101 7.00 -6.03 -1.63
C ASN A 101 6.12 -5.59 -0.45
N GLN A 102 4.97 -4.98 -0.71
CA GLN A 102 3.99 -4.61 0.33
C GLN A 102 3.52 -5.82 1.14
N CYS A 103 3.46 -7.01 0.54
CA CYS A 103 2.96 -8.22 1.19
C CYS A 103 4.08 -9.16 1.69
N THR A 104 5.29 -9.11 1.15
CA THR A 104 6.41 -9.98 1.57
C THR A 104 7.36 -9.31 2.52
N ASP A 105 7.67 -8.04 2.25
CA ASP A 105 8.66 -7.24 2.97
C ASP A 105 8.01 -5.99 3.59
N GLY A 106 6.67 -5.94 3.55
CA GLY A 106 5.88 -4.83 4.04
C GLY A 106 5.95 -4.72 5.56
N ILE A 107 5.99 -3.47 6.01
CA ILE A 107 6.04 -3.18 7.43
C ILE A 107 4.60 -3.15 7.93
N LYS A 108 4.22 -4.15 8.74
CA LYS A 108 3.04 -4.02 9.59
C LYS A 108 3.39 -3.07 10.72
N HIS A 109 2.71 -1.94 10.81
CA HIS A 109 2.80 -1.08 11.98
C HIS A 109 2.29 -1.87 13.20
N ILE A 110 3.19 -2.19 14.15
CA ILE A 110 2.85 -2.93 15.37
C ILE A 110 1.93 -2.13 16.32
N SER A 111 1.72 -0.84 16.11
CA SER A 111 0.68 -0.07 16.79
C SER A 111 0.03 0.91 15.84
N SER A 112 -1.30 0.92 15.79
CA SER A 112 -2.00 1.95 15.04
C SER A 112 -1.83 3.29 15.79
N LEU A 113 -1.38 4.32 15.08
CA LEU A 113 -1.40 5.70 15.58
C LEU A 113 -2.77 6.07 16.18
N THR A 114 -3.83 5.44 15.68
CA THR A 114 -5.19 5.56 16.22
C THR A 114 -5.34 5.10 17.67
N THR A 115 -4.63 4.06 18.12
CA THR A 115 -4.64 3.65 19.53
C THR A 115 -3.91 4.67 20.40
N LEU A 116 -2.77 5.19 19.93
CA LEU A 116 -2.04 6.24 20.64
C LEU A 116 -2.88 7.53 20.73
N GLN A 117 -3.50 7.94 19.63
CA GLN A 117 -4.41 9.09 19.59
C GLN A 117 -5.58 8.90 20.56
N THR A 118 -6.22 7.73 20.56
CA THR A 118 -7.33 7.42 21.49
C THR A 118 -6.89 7.53 22.95
N ILE A 119 -5.66 7.11 23.28
CA ILE A 119 -5.11 7.25 24.64
C ILE A 119 -4.86 8.72 24.98
N ILE A 120 -4.27 9.48 24.05
CA ILE A 120 -4.00 10.92 24.21
C ILE A 120 -5.32 11.68 24.45
N ASP A 121 -6.34 11.42 23.64
CA ASP A 121 -7.65 12.07 23.71
C ASP A 121 -8.30 11.79 25.05
N LYS A 122 -8.36 10.52 25.48
CA LYS A 122 -8.95 10.14 26.78
C LYS A 122 -8.24 10.78 27.97
N ILE A 123 -6.91 10.84 27.96
CA ILE A 123 -6.16 11.51 29.03
C ILE A 123 -6.45 13.01 29.01
N THR A 124 -6.48 13.63 27.84
CA THR A 124 -6.75 15.07 27.67
C THR A 124 -8.16 15.45 28.12
N GLU A 125 -9.18 14.68 27.71
CA GLU A 125 -10.58 14.86 28.10
C GLU A 125 -10.77 14.72 29.62
N ASN A 126 -10.02 13.82 30.23
CA ASN A 126 -10.06 13.58 31.67
C ASN A 126 -9.23 14.60 32.48
N THR A 127 -8.49 15.51 31.83
CA THR A 127 -7.66 16.52 32.52
C THR A 127 -8.46 17.78 32.84
N GLU A 128 -8.30 18.30 34.04
CA GLU A 128 -8.77 19.63 34.45
C GLU A 128 -7.60 20.58 34.63
N LEU A 129 -7.68 21.74 33.97
CA LEU A 129 -6.70 22.80 34.08
C LEU A 129 -7.22 23.88 35.04
N HIS A 130 -6.46 24.15 36.09
CA HIS A 130 -6.76 25.20 37.04
C HIS A 130 -5.77 26.37 36.87
N PRO A 131 -6.22 27.64 36.87
CA PRO A 131 -5.34 28.79 36.60
C PRO A 131 -4.19 28.99 37.59
N LEU A 132 -4.31 28.45 38.80
CA LEU A 132 -3.39 28.67 39.92
C LEU A 132 -2.97 27.36 40.62
N GLN A 133 -3.33 26.21 40.06
CA GLN A 133 -3.04 24.90 40.67
C GLN A 133 -2.50 23.93 39.62
N SER A 134 -1.82 22.89 40.09
CA SER A 134 -1.39 21.78 39.25
C SER A 134 -2.61 21.13 38.59
N PRO A 135 -2.46 20.66 37.34
CA PRO A 135 -3.52 19.93 36.66
C PRO A 135 -3.92 18.67 37.43
N THR A 136 -5.19 18.32 37.36
CA THR A 136 -5.80 17.16 38.02
C THR A 136 -6.59 16.33 37.01
N PHE A 137 -7.00 15.13 37.39
CA PHE A 137 -7.91 14.30 36.60
C PHE A 137 -9.32 14.32 37.18
N LYS A 138 -10.35 14.31 36.31
CA LYS A 138 -11.78 14.21 36.70
C LYS A 138 -12.07 12.85 37.32
N GLU A 139 -11.51 11.80 36.70
CA GLU A 139 -11.61 10.41 37.13
C GLU A 139 -10.23 9.83 37.47
N GLU A 140 -10.16 8.89 38.42
CA GLU A 140 -8.92 8.18 38.79
C GLU A 140 -8.25 7.60 37.53
N THR A 141 -7.02 8.03 37.26
CA THR A 141 -6.26 7.59 36.09
C THR A 141 -4.94 6.97 36.52
N LYS A 142 -4.63 5.79 35.96
CA LYS A 142 -3.36 5.12 36.17
C LYS A 142 -2.85 4.44 34.91
N ILE A 143 -1.54 4.49 34.72
CA ILE A 143 -0.84 3.71 33.69
C ILE A 143 -0.22 2.49 34.37
N THR A 144 -0.62 1.31 33.93
CA THR A 144 -0.07 0.04 34.41
C THR A 144 0.69 -0.64 33.29
N PHE A 145 1.93 -1.06 33.55
CA PHE A 145 2.69 -1.92 32.65
C PHE A 145 3.39 -3.04 33.42
N CYS A 146 3.71 -4.12 32.71
CA CYS A 146 4.38 -5.29 33.28
C CYS A 146 5.76 -5.48 32.65
N ILE A 147 6.76 -5.77 33.49
CA ILE A 147 8.07 -6.24 33.04
C ILE A 147 8.26 -7.65 33.63
N GLY A 148 8.16 -8.66 32.77
CA GLY A 148 8.06 -10.05 33.20
C GLY A 148 6.79 -10.28 34.05
N LYS A 149 6.96 -10.79 35.27
CA LYS A 149 5.86 -11.00 36.23
C LYS A 149 5.61 -9.80 37.16
N LYS A 150 6.44 -8.75 37.11
CA LYS A 150 6.32 -7.58 37.98
C LYS A 150 5.42 -6.53 37.35
N LYS A 151 4.49 -5.99 38.14
CA LYS A 151 3.56 -4.93 37.77
C LYS A 151 4.09 -3.59 38.27
N TYR A 152 4.06 -2.59 37.40
CA TYR A 152 4.43 -1.21 37.69
C TYR A 152 3.21 -0.34 37.40
N THR A 153 2.90 0.57 38.33
CA THR A 153 1.75 1.47 38.22
C THR A 153 2.22 2.90 38.44
N ILE A 154 1.83 3.79 37.53
CA ILE A 154 2.01 5.24 37.63
C ILE A 154 0.61 5.82 37.87
N GLU A 155 0.45 6.54 38.99
CA GLU A 155 -0.81 7.20 39.38
C GLU A 155 -0.63 8.71 39.53
N ASP A 156 0.61 9.20 39.42
CA ASP A 156 0.95 10.62 39.53
C ASP A 156 0.49 11.40 38.29
N CYS A 157 -0.43 12.35 38.49
CA CYS A 157 -1.04 13.12 37.41
C CYS A 157 -0.02 13.91 36.57
N PRO A 158 0.92 14.69 37.16
CA PRO A 158 1.98 15.34 36.39
C PRO A 158 2.82 14.38 35.54
N THR A 159 3.17 13.19 36.08
CA THR A 159 3.93 12.18 35.35
C THR A 159 3.15 11.61 34.17
N ILE A 160 1.86 11.29 34.37
CA ILE A 160 0.98 10.79 33.30
C ILE A 160 0.81 11.85 32.22
N LEU A 161 0.59 13.11 32.59
CA LEU A 161 0.49 14.22 31.65
C LEU A 161 1.80 14.47 30.90
N ARG A 162 2.95 14.30 31.56
CA ARG A 162 4.26 14.42 30.90
C ARG A 162 4.44 13.34 29.84
N ILE A 163 4.09 12.09 30.15
CA ILE A 163 4.09 10.99 29.18
C ILE A 163 3.15 11.31 28.01
N CYS A 164 1.92 11.74 28.31
CA CYS A 164 0.93 12.11 27.30
C CYS A 164 1.42 13.26 26.39
N SER A 165 2.06 14.29 26.95
CA SER A 165 2.61 15.42 26.19
C SER A 165 3.70 14.99 25.21
N ARG A 166 4.55 14.03 25.60
CA ARG A 166 5.59 13.47 24.73
C ARG A 166 5.00 12.63 23.61
N LEU A 167 4.02 11.78 23.94
CA LEU A 167 3.29 11.01 22.93
C LEU A 167 2.56 11.91 21.94
N LYS A 168 1.98 13.02 22.41
CA LYS A 168 1.31 14.00 21.56
C LYS A 168 2.30 14.76 20.67
N GLU A 169 3.44 15.19 21.21
CA GLU A 169 4.53 15.75 20.40
C GLU A 169 4.95 14.77 19.30
N ASP A 170 5.14 13.48 19.62
CA ASP A 170 5.53 12.45 18.63
C ASP A 170 4.45 12.16 17.57
N VAL A 171 3.17 12.40 17.87
CA VAL A 171 2.05 12.28 16.92
C VAL A 171 1.92 13.55 16.07
N ASP A 172 2.06 14.73 16.68
CA ASP A 172 1.91 16.03 16.03
C ASP A 172 3.13 16.38 15.15
N THR A 173 4.35 16.00 15.55
CA THR A 173 5.59 16.18 14.77
C THR A 173 5.77 15.05 13.76
N SER A 174 4.77 14.82 12.91
CA SER A 174 4.78 13.79 11.86
C SER A 174 5.85 13.99 10.76
N ASP A 175 6.99 14.60 11.08
CA ASP A 175 8.20 14.48 10.29
C ASP A 175 8.58 13.00 10.29
N ASP A 176 8.46 12.41 9.10
CA ASP A 176 8.72 11.00 8.85
C ASP A 176 10.06 10.53 9.44
N TRP A 177 11.04 11.44 9.52
CA TRP A 177 12.38 11.23 10.05
C TRP A 177 12.44 10.73 11.50
N ASN A 178 11.64 11.29 12.42
CA ASN A 178 11.63 10.84 13.83
C ASN A 178 10.96 9.47 13.97
N TRP A 179 9.96 9.20 13.14
CA TRP A 179 9.29 7.91 13.10
C TRP A 179 10.11 6.82 12.41
N GLN A 180 11.06 7.11 11.50
CA GLN A 180 11.91 6.09 10.85
C GLN A 180 12.62 5.17 11.87
N ASN A 181 13.15 5.75 12.95
CA ASN A 181 13.85 5.01 13.99
C ASN A 181 12.90 4.09 14.76
N ILE A 182 11.73 4.57 15.19
CA ILE A 182 10.74 3.75 15.91
C ILE A 182 10.06 2.74 14.98
N LYS A 183 9.77 3.14 13.73
CA LYS A 183 9.27 2.28 12.63
C LYS A 183 10.18 1.06 12.47
N SER A 184 11.51 1.20 12.54
CA SER A 184 12.44 0.06 12.44
C SER A 184 12.33 -0.97 13.56
N TYR A 185 11.99 -0.56 14.79
CA TYR A 185 11.80 -1.47 15.93
C TYR A 185 10.38 -2.03 16.01
N MET A 186 9.42 -1.37 15.35
CA MET A 186 8.01 -1.75 15.27
C MET A 186 7.67 -2.50 13.96
N LYS A 187 8.66 -2.95 13.18
CA LYS A 187 8.43 -3.83 12.02
C LYS A 187 8.26 -5.25 12.52
N SER A 188 7.09 -5.86 12.35
CA SER A 188 7.05 -7.32 12.27
C SER A 188 7.20 -7.69 10.80
N GLU A 189 8.33 -8.31 10.44
CA GLU A 189 8.44 -9.04 9.18
C GLU A 189 7.44 -10.20 9.24
N THR A 190 6.26 -10.01 8.68
CA THR A 190 5.31 -11.10 8.46
C THR A 190 4.90 -11.07 7.01
N SER A 191 5.26 -12.10 6.28
CA SER A 191 4.77 -12.32 4.93
C SER A 191 3.25 -12.54 4.98
N GLU A 192 2.52 -11.76 4.20
CA GLU A 192 1.09 -11.92 4.00
C GLU A 192 0.77 -13.14 3.15
N SER A 193 -0.47 -13.62 3.26
CA SER A 193 -0.96 -14.68 2.40
C SER A 193 -1.08 -14.23 0.94
N THR A 194 -1.05 -15.18 -0.01
CA THR A 194 -1.28 -14.91 -1.43
C THR A 194 -2.65 -14.28 -1.70
N SER A 195 -3.66 -14.54 -0.86
CA SER A 195 -4.96 -13.90 -0.96
C SER A 195 -4.95 -12.41 -0.57
N VAL A 196 -4.11 -12.04 0.41
CA VAL A 196 -3.88 -10.63 0.78
C VAL A 196 -3.08 -9.93 -0.32
N LEU A 197 -2.07 -10.60 -0.90
CA LEU A 197 -1.35 -10.10 -2.08
C LEU A 197 -2.28 -9.84 -3.26
N ALA A 198 -3.19 -10.78 -3.57
CA ALA A 198 -4.19 -10.58 -4.63
C ALA A 198 -5.15 -9.41 -4.32
N TYR A 199 -5.49 -9.22 -3.04
CA TYR A 199 -6.30 -8.08 -2.61
C TYR A 199 -5.57 -6.75 -2.75
N ALA A 200 -4.30 -6.66 -2.36
CA ALA A 200 -3.45 -5.49 -2.57
C ALA A 200 -3.32 -5.14 -4.05
N PHE A 201 -3.02 -6.15 -4.87
CA PHE A 201 -2.96 -6.01 -6.33
C PHE A 201 -4.27 -5.48 -6.91
N TYR A 202 -5.41 -6.01 -6.46
CA TYR A 202 -6.73 -5.51 -6.84
C TYR A 202 -6.93 -4.04 -6.45
N LEU A 203 -6.59 -3.65 -5.22
CA LEU A 203 -6.75 -2.28 -4.75
C LEU A 203 -5.93 -1.29 -5.58
N HIS A 204 -4.68 -1.61 -5.92
CA HIS A 204 -3.83 -0.71 -6.73
C HIS A 204 -4.40 -0.49 -8.14
N PHE A 205 -4.92 -1.53 -8.78
CA PHE A 205 -5.62 -1.37 -10.07
C PHE A 205 -6.90 -0.58 -9.95
N ILE A 206 -7.68 -0.78 -8.89
CA ILE A 206 -8.90 0.00 -8.64
C ILE A 206 -8.57 1.47 -8.38
N THR A 207 -7.52 1.77 -7.62
CA THR A 207 -7.02 3.13 -7.41
C THR A 207 -6.69 3.80 -8.75
N PHE A 208 -5.95 3.10 -9.61
CA PHE A 208 -5.67 3.58 -10.97
C PHE A 208 -6.96 3.78 -11.79
N PHE A 209 -7.84 2.79 -11.87
CA PHE A 209 -9.10 2.89 -12.65
C PHE A 209 -10.04 3.99 -12.15
N ASN A 210 -10.08 4.24 -10.84
CA ASN A 210 -10.85 5.32 -10.23
C ASN A 210 -10.30 6.72 -10.52
N SER A 211 -9.15 6.82 -11.17
CA SER A 211 -8.52 8.10 -11.54
C SER A 211 -8.55 8.40 -13.04
N TYR A 212 -8.94 7.41 -13.87
CA TYR A 212 -8.98 7.54 -15.33
C TYR A 212 -10.40 7.74 -15.85
N GLN A 213 -10.65 8.91 -16.46
CA GLN A 213 -11.98 9.31 -16.92
C GLN A 213 -12.51 8.41 -18.06
N SER A 214 -11.64 7.89 -18.92
CA SER A 214 -12.00 6.96 -19.98
C SER A 214 -12.60 5.65 -19.46
N ILE A 215 -12.27 5.26 -18.22
CA ILE A 215 -12.80 4.08 -17.54
C ILE A 215 -14.07 4.45 -16.78
N ILE A 216 -14.02 5.52 -15.98
CA ILE A 216 -15.16 5.96 -15.15
C ILE A 216 -16.40 6.24 -16.01
N SER A 217 -16.22 6.90 -17.15
CA SER A 217 -17.31 7.22 -18.09
C SER A 217 -18.02 5.98 -18.66
N LYS A 218 -17.36 4.82 -18.65
CA LYS A 218 -17.91 3.54 -19.13
C LYS A 218 -18.62 2.73 -18.04
N ARG A 219 -18.60 3.20 -16.79
CA ARG A 219 -19.30 2.54 -15.67
C ARG A 219 -20.79 2.86 -15.69
N LYS A 220 -21.61 1.85 -15.36
CA LYS A 220 -23.04 2.05 -15.09
C LYS A 220 -23.29 2.76 -13.75
N ILE A 221 -22.44 2.48 -12.76
CA ILE A 221 -22.48 3.07 -11.42
C ILE A 221 -21.12 3.72 -11.22
N LYS A 222 -21.09 5.05 -11.06
CA LYS A 222 -19.85 5.85 -11.04
C LYS A 222 -18.82 5.31 -10.03
N ASP A 223 -19.29 5.00 -8.82
CA ASP A 223 -18.44 4.63 -7.69
C ASP A 223 -18.26 3.11 -7.52
N SER A 224 -18.60 2.30 -8.54
CA SER A 224 -18.48 0.85 -8.47
C SER A 224 -17.79 0.28 -9.71
N PRO A 225 -16.70 -0.48 -9.57
CA PRO A 225 -16.02 -1.09 -10.71
C PRO A 225 -16.95 -2.03 -11.47
N SER A 226 -16.96 -1.88 -12.79
CA SER A 226 -17.75 -2.68 -13.72
C SER A 226 -17.33 -4.15 -13.71
N LYS A 227 -18.18 -5.01 -14.29
CA LYS A 227 -17.84 -6.43 -14.49
C LYS A 227 -16.56 -6.60 -15.29
N ARG A 228 -16.34 -5.75 -16.30
CA ARG A 228 -15.17 -5.82 -17.19
C ARG A 228 -13.88 -5.40 -16.48
N GLU A 229 -13.92 -4.39 -15.62
CA GLU A 229 -12.77 -4.01 -14.77
C GLU A 229 -12.38 -5.16 -13.83
N LYS A 230 -13.37 -5.76 -13.17
CA LYS A 230 -13.14 -6.90 -12.27
C LYS A 230 -12.60 -8.12 -13.01
N GLN A 231 -13.13 -8.40 -14.20
CA GLN A 231 -12.66 -9.47 -15.08
C GLN A 231 -11.18 -9.26 -15.44
N LEU A 232 -10.83 -8.07 -15.95
CA LEU A 232 -9.45 -7.72 -16.27
C LEU A 232 -8.51 -7.94 -15.08
N ILE A 233 -8.89 -7.49 -13.89
CA ILE A 233 -8.05 -7.67 -12.70
C ILE A 233 -7.93 -9.15 -12.32
N GLY A 234 -9.00 -9.94 -12.39
CA GLY A 234 -8.98 -11.39 -12.14
C GLY A 234 -8.05 -12.12 -13.10
N ASP A 235 -8.11 -11.77 -14.38
CA ASP A 235 -7.25 -12.31 -15.43
C ASP A 235 -5.78 -11.93 -15.20
N LEU A 236 -5.51 -10.70 -14.76
CA LEU A 236 -4.15 -10.25 -14.41
C LEU A 236 -3.59 -10.96 -13.16
N ILE A 237 -4.43 -11.21 -12.15
CA ILE A 237 -4.04 -11.97 -10.95
C ILE A 237 -3.66 -13.41 -11.34
N PHE A 238 -4.43 -14.04 -12.23
CA PHE A 238 -4.11 -15.37 -12.76
C PHE A 238 -2.84 -15.34 -13.60
N PHE A 239 -2.74 -14.40 -14.53
CA PHE A 239 -1.61 -14.24 -15.43
C PHE A 239 -0.29 -14.05 -14.67
N THR A 240 -0.26 -13.18 -13.66
CA THR A 240 0.91 -12.93 -12.82
C THR A 240 1.27 -14.12 -11.91
N GLY A 241 0.40 -15.11 -11.79
CA GLY A 241 0.59 -16.30 -10.96
C GLY A 241 0.48 -16.03 -9.46
N ILE A 242 -0.12 -14.91 -9.05
CA ILE A 242 -0.42 -14.61 -7.65
C ILE A 242 -1.40 -15.66 -7.10
N ILE A 243 -2.43 -15.98 -7.89
CA ILE A 243 -3.36 -17.09 -7.64
C ILE A 243 -3.34 -18.00 -8.87
N GLN A 244 -2.98 -19.27 -8.68
CA GLN A 244 -2.91 -20.27 -9.75
C GLN A 244 -4.27 -20.94 -10.03
N ASN A 245 -5.27 -20.71 -9.19
CA ASN A 245 -6.61 -21.23 -9.42
C ASN A 245 -7.30 -20.36 -10.48
N GLU A 246 -7.57 -20.94 -11.65
CA GLU A 246 -8.20 -20.29 -12.81
C GLU A 246 -9.59 -19.70 -12.49
N SER A 247 -10.28 -20.17 -11.46
CA SER A 247 -11.54 -19.56 -11.00
C SER A 247 -11.40 -18.09 -10.61
N ILE A 248 -10.20 -17.60 -10.28
CA ILE A 248 -9.97 -16.16 -10.04
C ILE A 248 -10.25 -15.31 -11.30
N SER A 249 -10.07 -15.90 -12.48
CA SER A 249 -10.32 -15.33 -13.80
C SER A 249 -11.71 -15.74 -14.30
N THR A 250 -12.09 -17.02 -14.19
CA THR A 250 -13.30 -17.54 -14.85
C THR A 250 -14.60 -17.45 -14.03
N ASP A 251 -14.51 -17.34 -12.70
CA ASP A 251 -15.67 -17.28 -11.79
C ASP A 251 -15.81 -15.86 -11.17
N PRO A 252 -16.84 -15.09 -11.56
CA PRO A 252 -17.09 -13.76 -11.01
C PRO A 252 -17.27 -13.72 -9.48
N ASP A 253 -17.75 -14.81 -8.87
CA ASP A 253 -17.98 -14.86 -7.43
C ASP A 253 -16.70 -15.15 -6.64
N TYR A 254 -15.67 -15.74 -7.26
CA TYR A 254 -14.39 -16.01 -6.62
C TYR A 254 -13.70 -14.70 -6.22
N LEU A 255 -13.44 -13.81 -7.19
CA LEU A 255 -12.79 -12.51 -6.94
C LEU A 255 -13.64 -11.66 -5.98
N LYS A 256 -14.96 -11.66 -6.15
CA LYS A 256 -15.89 -10.94 -5.27
C LYS A 256 -15.81 -11.42 -3.82
N THR A 257 -15.71 -12.73 -3.60
CA THR A 257 -15.55 -13.33 -2.27
C THR A 257 -14.22 -12.94 -1.65
N LEU A 258 -13.14 -12.93 -2.44
CA LEU A 258 -11.82 -12.48 -2.00
C LEU A 258 -11.86 -11.00 -1.57
N ILE A 259 -12.41 -10.11 -2.39
CA ILE A 259 -12.53 -8.67 -2.06
C ILE A 259 -13.36 -8.48 -0.79
N LYS A 260 -14.49 -9.19 -0.67
CA LYS A 260 -15.36 -9.09 0.52
C LYS A 260 -14.66 -9.56 1.79
N ARG A 261 -13.80 -10.57 1.70
CA ARG A 261 -13.06 -11.12 2.85
C ARG A 261 -12.09 -10.09 3.45
N TYR A 262 -11.47 -9.26 2.62
CA TYR A 262 -10.41 -8.33 3.05
C TYR A 262 -10.82 -6.86 3.01
N LYS A 263 -12.11 -6.54 2.81
CA LYS A 263 -12.59 -5.14 2.67
C LYS A 263 -12.20 -4.20 3.83
N ASP A 264 -12.06 -4.73 5.04
CA ASP A 264 -11.71 -3.99 6.25
C ASP A 264 -10.26 -4.28 6.70
N TYR A 265 -9.50 -5.02 5.89
CA TYR A 265 -8.12 -5.40 6.18
C TYR A 265 -7.19 -4.22 5.93
N GLN A 266 -6.39 -3.87 6.94
CA GLN A 266 -5.36 -2.86 6.80
C GLN A 266 -4.12 -3.50 6.17
N LEU A 267 -3.85 -3.14 4.91
CA LEU A 267 -2.64 -3.61 4.22
C LEU A 267 -1.39 -3.05 4.91
N PRO A 268 -0.26 -3.78 4.90
CA PRO A 268 1.01 -3.24 5.33
C PRO A 268 1.38 -2.00 4.50
N ASN A 269 2.21 -1.12 5.07
CA ASN A 269 2.75 0.00 4.29
C ASN A 269 3.71 -0.57 3.25
N GLY A 270 3.36 -0.36 1.97
CA GLY A 270 4.22 -0.73 0.86
C GLY A 270 5.43 0.18 0.85
N THR A 271 6.58 -0.32 1.27
CA THR A 271 7.87 0.34 1.05
C THR A 271 8.69 -0.56 0.13
N PHE A 272 9.19 -0.02 -0.97
CA PHE A 272 10.31 -0.65 -1.66
C PHE A 272 11.51 -0.53 -0.71
N THR A 273 11.80 -1.57 0.07
CA THR A 273 13.01 -1.63 0.87
C THR A 273 14.23 -1.74 -0.06
N TYR A 274 15.30 -0.99 0.26
CA TYR A 274 16.58 -1.01 -0.47
C TYR A 274 17.29 -2.37 -0.35
#